data_AF-A0AAD4DPZ0-F1
#
_entry.id   AF-A0AAD4DPZ0-F1
#
_cell.length_a   1.000
_cell.length_b   1.000
_cell.length_c   1.000
_cell.angle_alpha   90.00
_cell.angle_beta   90.00
_cell.angle_gamma   90.00
#
_symmetry.space_group_name_H-M   'P 1'
#
loop_
_entity.id
_entity.type
_entity.pdbx_description
1 polymer ?
#
loop_
_entity_poly.entity_id
_entity_poly.type
_entity_poly.pdbx_seq_one_letter_code
_entity_poly.pdbx_strand_id
1 'polypeptide(L)'
;MAPKDSNHKLMVVLYAEAKLQKSISLPGSFTISRAKQEGMEAIKEHLKILPGVPLVTLDPDCTDFYPVPRDDNTVIRTLKGDLTMVVYPQPPEGQHLTPSPFVDALQSAIRESTERYVKPADNNNDILRRLASMEEKFGRDIAELKQANAGLQQVNAGLQHDVEELRQVNAGLQHDVEELRRVNAQLKLDNAQLKDDNAQLKLDNAQLKHKNAQLKHDFKELRSQLDETNRAVLGDKVAINKIRRRVLLDTGRDQLAMICGHKNWREWKDEKTTSTPSPGDDQTVQTMMTEAEVILENSTDASDYWKAVGKDRSTLRFLIHRSHIRTEGDIVAHNSTAEAIAESVLALIASSDRTHMISIFRAVYNDEP
;
A
#
# COMPACT_ATOMS: atom_id res chain seq x y z
N MET A 1 114.77 -88.87 -20.97
CA MET A 1 115.09 -87.89 -22.04
C MET A 1 114.95 -86.49 -21.45
N ALA A 2 116.08 -85.79 -21.27
CA ALA A 2 116.12 -84.32 -21.25
C ALA A 2 116.76 -83.89 -22.59
N PRO A 3 116.71 -82.62 -23.07
CA PRO A 3 116.42 -81.36 -22.33
C PRO A 3 115.70 -80.21 -23.11
N LYS A 4 115.58 -79.02 -22.46
CA LYS A 4 115.37 -77.63 -22.98
C LYS A 4 113.94 -77.28 -23.49
N ASP A 5 113.27 -76.18 -23.17
CA ASP A 5 113.69 -74.79 -22.93
C ASP A 5 112.76 -74.06 -21.92
N SER A 6 113.18 -73.89 -20.66
CA SER A 6 112.85 -72.64 -19.96
C SER A 6 114.04 -71.73 -20.19
N ASN A 7 114.03 -71.07 -21.36
CA ASN A 7 115.13 -70.22 -21.76
C ASN A 7 115.05 -68.84 -21.08
N HIS A 8 114.21 -68.66 -20.05
CA HIS A 8 113.88 -67.37 -19.41
C HIS A 8 113.87 -67.46 -17.87
N LYS A 9 114.08 -66.32 -17.20
CA LYS A 9 113.98 -66.11 -15.76
C LYS A 9 113.06 -64.94 -15.44
N LEU A 10 112.28 -65.06 -14.36
CA LEU A 10 111.48 -63.97 -13.83
C LEU A 10 112.35 -63.04 -12.98
N MET A 11 112.17 -61.73 -13.18
CA MET A 11 112.81 -60.67 -12.41
C MET A 11 111.76 -59.70 -11.89
N VAL A 12 111.80 -59.39 -10.60
CA VAL A 12 110.96 -58.38 -9.95
C VAL A 12 111.75 -57.08 -9.83
N VAL A 13 111.23 -55.99 -10.39
CA VAL A 13 111.81 -54.65 -10.29
C VAL A 13 111.01 -53.82 -9.29
N LEU A 14 111.68 -53.25 -8.29
CA LEU A 14 111.10 -52.50 -7.17
C LEU A 14 111.48 -51.02 -7.23
N TYR A 15 110.50 -50.13 -7.02
CA TYR A 15 110.71 -48.69 -6.81
C TYR A 15 109.93 -48.20 -5.58
N ALA A 16 110.63 -47.85 -4.49
CA ALA A 16 110.06 -47.38 -3.22
C ALA A 16 109.12 -48.36 -2.47
N GLU A 17 107.82 -48.38 -2.78
CA GLU A 17 106.80 -49.16 -2.05
C GLU A 17 106.32 -50.39 -2.84
N ALA A 18 105.75 -51.39 -2.15
CA ALA A 18 105.27 -52.64 -2.74
C ALA A 18 104.22 -52.47 -3.87
N LYS A 19 103.53 -51.31 -3.92
CA LYS A 19 102.55 -50.98 -4.96
C LYS A 19 103.20 -50.53 -6.29
N LEU A 20 104.51 -50.29 -6.29
CA LEU A 20 105.30 -49.77 -7.41
C LEU A 20 106.34 -50.81 -7.84
N GLN A 21 105.90 -52.06 -8.03
CA GLN A 21 106.73 -53.17 -8.49
C GLN A 21 106.28 -53.73 -9.84
N LYS A 22 107.23 -54.14 -10.68
CA LYS A 22 106.97 -54.76 -11.98
C LYS A 22 107.72 -56.07 -12.12
N SER A 23 107.00 -57.16 -12.41
CA SER A 23 107.61 -58.44 -12.76
C SER A 23 107.80 -58.54 -14.28
N ILE A 24 109.02 -58.89 -14.71
CA ILE A 24 109.37 -59.10 -16.12
C ILE A 24 110.02 -60.46 -16.32
N SER A 25 109.75 -61.09 -17.47
CA SER A 25 110.37 -62.36 -17.86
C SER A 25 111.47 -62.09 -18.87
N LEU A 26 112.71 -62.43 -18.52
CA LEU A 26 113.91 -62.14 -19.32
C LEU A 26 114.55 -63.43 -19.84
N PRO A 27 115.12 -63.45 -21.05
CA PRO A 27 115.90 -64.58 -21.54
C PRO A 27 117.08 -64.89 -20.61
N GLY A 28 117.21 -66.14 -20.19
CA GLY A 28 118.26 -66.63 -19.32
C GLY A 28 119.67 -66.49 -19.89
N SER A 29 119.81 -66.21 -21.19
CA SER A 29 121.08 -65.88 -21.85
C SER A 29 121.53 -64.43 -21.63
N PHE A 30 120.70 -63.56 -21.03
CA PHE A 30 121.06 -62.17 -20.79
C PHE A 30 122.14 -62.04 -19.72
N THR A 31 123.01 -61.05 -19.88
CA THR A 31 123.94 -60.60 -18.84
C THR A 31 123.23 -59.73 -17.81
N ILE A 32 123.84 -59.51 -16.65
CA ILE A 32 123.28 -58.64 -15.61
C ILE A 32 123.13 -57.21 -16.12
N SER A 33 124.10 -56.64 -16.81
CA SER A 33 123.96 -55.27 -17.35
C SER A 33 122.76 -55.16 -18.28
N ARG A 34 122.51 -56.19 -19.11
CA ARG A 34 121.33 -56.20 -19.97
C ARG A 34 120.04 -56.36 -19.16
N ALA A 35 120.03 -57.22 -18.14
CA ALA A 35 118.88 -57.38 -17.26
C ALA A 35 118.56 -56.09 -16.49
N LYS A 36 119.57 -55.37 -15.99
CA LYS A 36 119.42 -54.05 -15.35
C LYS A 36 118.79 -53.04 -16.32
N GLN A 37 119.27 -52.97 -17.55
CA GLN A 37 118.73 -52.07 -18.57
C GLN A 37 117.23 -52.35 -18.86
N GLU A 38 116.88 -53.61 -19.09
CA GLU A 38 115.49 -54.03 -19.35
C GLU A 38 114.59 -53.80 -18.13
N GLY A 39 115.12 -54.04 -16.92
CA GLY A 39 114.41 -53.77 -15.67
C GLY A 39 114.09 -52.29 -15.48
N MET A 40 115.06 -51.42 -15.77
CA MET A 40 114.93 -49.98 -15.61
C MET A 40 113.94 -49.38 -16.60
N GLU A 41 113.95 -49.82 -17.86
CA GLU A 41 112.92 -49.40 -18.84
C GLU A 41 111.54 -49.92 -18.47
N ALA A 42 111.41 -51.18 -18.04
CA ALA A 42 110.13 -51.75 -17.66
C ALA A 42 109.48 -51.02 -16.47
N ILE A 43 110.26 -50.63 -15.46
CA ILE A 43 109.72 -49.86 -14.33
C ILE A 43 109.41 -48.42 -14.72
N LYS A 44 110.23 -47.79 -15.58
CA LYS A 44 110.00 -46.43 -16.09
C LYS A 44 108.70 -46.33 -16.90
N GLU A 45 108.42 -47.31 -17.76
CA GLU A 45 107.14 -47.39 -18.47
C GLU A 45 105.98 -47.65 -17.53
N HIS A 46 106.16 -48.53 -16.53
CA HIS A 46 105.12 -48.81 -15.55
C HIS A 46 104.72 -47.56 -14.76
N LEU A 47 105.70 -46.76 -14.30
CA LEU A 47 105.44 -45.53 -13.54
C LEU A 47 104.73 -44.46 -14.37
N LYS A 48 105.01 -44.35 -15.69
CA LYS A 48 104.32 -43.40 -16.58
C LYS A 48 102.81 -43.64 -16.70
N ILE A 49 102.37 -44.88 -16.54
CA ILE A 49 100.96 -45.26 -16.74
C ILE A 49 100.16 -45.08 -15.43
N LEU A 50 100.83 -45.00 -14.28
CA LEU A 50 100.17 -44.89 -12.98
C LEU A 50 99.64 -43.46 -12.74
N PRO A 51 98.34 -43.27 -12.51
CA PRO A 51 97.76 -41.95 -12.28
C PRO A 51 98.27 -41.35 -10.96
N GLY A 52 98.77 -40.12 -11.02
CA GLY A 52 99.25 -39.37 -9.85
C GLY A 52 100.73 -39.57 -9.50
N VAL A 53 101.50 -40.34 -10.27
CA VAL A 53 102.94 -40.49 -10.09
C VAL A 53 103.70 -39.51 -11.00
N PRO A 54 104.58 -38.63 -10.47
CA PRO A 54 105.36 -37.70 -11.28
C PRO A 54 106.38 -38.43 -12.17
N LEU A 55 106.76 -37.82 -13.30
CA LEU A 55 107.76 -38.38 -14.22
C LEU A 55 109.14 -38.39 -13.55
N VAL A 56 109.70 -39.58 -13.26
CA VAL A 56 110.99 -39.71 -12.56
C VAL A 56 112.12 -40.06 -13.53
N THR A 57 113.27 -39.39 -13.37
CA THR A 57 114.53 -39.78 -14.01
C THR A 57 115.26 -40.80 -13.12
N LEU A 58 115.53 -41.98 -13.67
CA LEU A 58 116.19 -43.09 -12.95
C LEU A 58 117.68 -43.08 -13.25
N ASP A 59 118.50 -43.36 -12.25
CA ASP A 59 119.97 -43.41 -12.38
C ASP A 59 120.43 -44.83 -12.78
N PRO A 60 121.09 -45.02 -13.94
CA PRO A 60 121.59 -46.32 -14.39
C PRO A 60 122.58 -46.98 -13.42
N ASP A 61 123.35 -46.17 -12.68
CA ASP A 61 124.44 -46.65 -11.83
C ASP A 61 123.96 -46.99 -10.41
N CYS A 62 122.78 -46.49 -10.02
CA CYS A 62 122.18 -46.72 -8.70
C CYS A 62 121.09 -47.80 -8.77
N THR A 63 121.49 -49.05 -9.04
CA THR A 63 120.58 -50.21 -9.05
C THR A 63 121.16 -51.40 -8.29
N ASP A 64 120.44 -51.86 -7.26
CA ASP A 64 120.83 -53.07 -6.52
C ASP A 64 120.22 -54.30 -7.19
N PHE A 65 121.02 -55.35 -7.40
CA PHE A 65 120.58 -56.58 -8.06
C PHE A 65 120.82 -57.80 -7.17
N TYR A 66 119.79 -58.63 -7.00
CA TYR A 66 119.78 -59.80 -6.14
C TYR A 66 119.37 -61.06 -6.92
N PRO A 67 120.04 -62.21 -6.72
CA PRO A 67 121.24 -62.39 -5.90
C PRO A 67 122.42 -61.61 -6.47
N VAL A 68 123.32 -61.13 -5.58
CA VAL A 68 124.45 -60.29 -5.98
C VAL A 68 125.33 -61.05 -6.98
N PRO A 69 125.47 -60.55 -8.22
CA PRO A 69 126.25 -61.22 -9.25
C PRO A 69 127.75 -61.02 -9.02
N ARG A 70 128.56 -61.90 -9.61
CA ARG A 70 130.03 -61.79 -9.53
C ARG A 70 130.56 -60.58 -10.27
N ASP A 71 129.97 -60.32 -11.43
CA ASP A 71 130.21 -59.17 -12.29
C ASP A 71 128.99 -58.93 -13.20
N ASP A 72 129.01 -57.80 -13.87
CA ASP A 72 127.92 -57.33 -14.72
C ASP A 72 127.77 -58.13 -16.05
N ASN A 73 128.80 -58.91 -16.41
CA ASN A 73 128.81 -59.83 -17.56
C ASN A 73 128.27 -61.23 -17.20
N THR A 74 127.96 -61.49 -15.94
CA THR A 74 127.41 -62.77 -15.48
C THR A 74 126.07 -63.02 -16.16
N VAL A 75 125.89 -64.23 -16.71
CA VAL A 75 124.63 -64.61 -17.39
C VAL A 75 123.57 -65.00 -16.35
N ILE A 76 122.36 -64.42 -16.44
CA ILE A 76 121.34 -64.52 -15.38
C ILE A 76 120.88 -65.96 -15.08
N ARG A 77 120.94 -66.88 -16.05
CA ARG A 77 120.63 -68.31 -15.81
C ARG A 77 121.56 -68.94 -14.77
N THR A 78 122.80 -68.47 -14.66
CA THR A 78 123.80 -69.02 -13.73
C THR A 78 123.51 -68.70 -12.27
N LEU A 79 122.71 -67.66 -12.00
CA LEU A 79 122.27 -67.32 -10.65
C LEU A 79 121.25 -68.34 -10.12
N LYS A 80 121.31 -68.69 -8.84
CA LYS A 80 120.31 -69.56 -8.20
C LYS A 80 119.24 -68.69 -7.53
N GLY A 81 117.96 -68.99 -7.79
CA GLY A 81 116.81 -68.25 -7.24
C GLY A 81 116.20 -67.22 -8.21
N ASP A 82 115.13 -66.60 -7.72
CA ASP A 82 114.39 -65.52 -8.41
C ASP A 82 115.20 -64.22 -8.37
N LEU A 83 115.09 -63.42 -9.45
CA LEU A 83 115.87 -62.20 -9.59
C LEU A 83 115.09 -61.01 -9.03
N THR A 84 115.75 -60.15 -8.27
CA THR A 84 115.16 -58.89 -7.78
C THR A 84 116.08 -57.72 -8.09
N MET A 85 115.53 -56.64 -8.62
CA MET A 85 116.25 -55.40 -8.92
C MET A 85 115.58 -54.23 -8.18
N VAL A 86 116.34 -53.42 -7.46
CA VAL A 86 115.85 -52.21 -6.78
C VAL A 86 116.40 -50.98 -7.51
N VAL A 87 115.53 -50.04 -7.85
CA VAL A 87 115.88 -48.83 -8.62
C VAL A 87 115.64 -47.58 -7.79
N TYR A 88 116.60 -46.65 -7.81
CA TYR A 88 116.54 -45.37 -7.09
C TYR A 88 116.41 -44.17 -8.07
N PRO A 89 115.80 -43.03 -7.65
CA PRO A 89 115.72 -41.83 -8.48
C PRO A 89 117.08 -41.11 -8.58
N GLN A 90 117.33 -40.41 -9.69
CA GLN A 90 118.53 -39.61 -9.87
C GLN A 90 118.56 -38.42 -8.87
N PRO A 91 119.68 -38.19 -8.16
CA PRO A 91 119.79 -37.04 -7.27
C PRO A 91 119.79 -35.71 -8.05
N PRO A 92 119.17 -34.63 -7.52
CA PRO A 92 119.24 -33.30 -8.12
C PRO A 92 120.70 -32.78 -8.22
N GLU A 93 121.02 -32.02 -9.28
CA GLU A 93 122.37 -31.50 -9.54
C GLU A 93 122.95 -30.78 -8.30
N GLY A 94 124.10 -31.26 -7.82
CA GLY A 94 124.84 -30.67 -6.68
C GLY A 94 124.65 -31.36 -5.31
N GLN A 95 123.90 -32.46 -5.22
CA GLN A 95 123.76 -33.26 -3.99
C GLN A 95 124.15 -34.73 -4.21
N HIS A 96 124.92 -35.31 -3.28
CA HIS A 96 125.35 -36.72 -3.32
C HIS A 96 124.38 -37.68 -2.60
N LEU A 97 123.18 -37.22 -2.20
CA LEU A 97 122.15 -37.98 -1.47
C LEU A 97 120.74 -37.57 -1.91
N THR A 98 119.81 -38.52 -2.09
CA THR A 98 118.42 -38.32 -2.57
C THR A 98 117.44 -37.90 -1.45
N PRO A 99 116.63 -36.80 -1.57
CA PRO A 99 115.66 -36.35 -0.54
C PRO A 99 114.28 -37.06 -0.51
N SER A 100 113.58 -37.05 0.64
CA SER A 100 112.29 -37.75 0.88
C SER A 100 111.03 -36.88 0.63
N PRO A 101 109.99 -37.38 -0.08
CA PRO A 101 108.82 -36.62 -0.56
C PRO A 101 107.68 -36.31 0.46
N PHE A 102 107.85 -36.57 1.77
CA PHE A 102 106.73 -36.52 2.73
C PHE A 102 106.46 -35.13 3.37
N VAL A 103 107.46 -34.25 3.45
CA VAL A 103 107.39 -33.03 4.31
C VAL A 103 106.69 -31.85 3.62
N ASP A 104 106.84 -31.68 2.30
CA ASP A 104 106.25 -30.55 1.57
C ASP A 104 104.75 -30.69 1.31
N ALA A 105 104.23 -31.92 1.23
CA ALA A 105 102.80 -32.19 1.06
C ALA A 105 101.98 -31.77 2.31
N LEU A 106 102.57 -31.87 3.50
CA LEU A 106 101.90 -31.53 4.76
C LEU A 106 101.71 -30.02 4.96
N GLN A 107 102.70 -29.20 4.60
CA GLN A 107 102.61 -27.75 4.80
C GLN A 107 101.59 -27.08 3.86
N SER A 108 101.44 -27.57 2.63
CA SER A 108 100.45 -27.06 1.69
C SER A 108 99.01 -27.40 2.11
N ALA A 109 98.78 -28.60 2.65
CA ALA A 109 97.46 -29.04 3.13
C ALA A 109 96.96 -28.20 4.34
N ILE A 110 97.87 -27.78 5.23
CA ILE A 110 97.51 -26.95 6.38
C ILE A 110 97.03 -25.57 5.91
N ARG A 111 97.74 -24.91 5.00
CA ARG A 111 97.39 -23.55 4.53
C ARG A 111 96.02 -23.49 3.84
N GLU A 112 95.72 -24.51 3.04
CA GLU A 112 94.44 -24.64 2.33
C GLU A 112 93.25 -24.98 3.27
N SER A 113 93.55 -25.56 4.45
CA SER A 113 92.54 -25.83 5.48
C SER A 113 92.17 -24.57 6.27
N THR A 114 93.13 -23.67 6.53
CA THR A 114 92.90 -22.45 7.33
C THR A 114 92.14 -21.38 6.55
N GLU A 115 92.38 -21.20 5.25
CA GLU A 115 91.64 -20.24 4.42
C GLU A 115 90.17 -20.65 4.17
N ARG A 116 89.87 -21.95 4.21
CA ARG A 116 88.49 -22.47 4.19
C ARG A 116 87.71 -22.14 5.46
N TYR A 117 88.38 -21.88 6.58
CA TYR A 117 87.76 -21.63 7.89
C TYR A 117 87.47 -20.17 8.22
N VAL A 118 88.09 -19.20 7.53
CA VAL A 118 87.85 -17.76 7.76
C VAL A 118 86.61 -17.25 7.01
N LYS A 119 86.32 -17.78 5.81
CA LYS A 119 85.15 -17.39 5.00
C LYS A 119 83.75 -17.76 5.56
N PRO A 120 83.55 -18.85 6.32
CA PRO A 120 82.25 -19.22 6.88
C PRO A 120 81.71 -18.24 7.93
N ALA A 121 82.58 -17.56 8.69
CA ALA A 121 82.15 -16.67 9.78
C ALA A 121 81.41 -15.42 9.26
N ASP A 122 81.89 -14.82 8.17
CA ASP A 122 81.25 -13.65 7.55
C ASP A 122 79.90 -14.01 6.90
N ASN A 123 79.82 -15.18 6.26
CA ASN A 123 78.57 -15.69 5.68
C ASN A 123 77.52 -15.98 6.76
N ASN A 124 77.92 -16.54 7.91
CA ASN A 124 77.00 -16.80 9.01
C ASN A 124 76.44 -15.49 9.60
N ASN A 125 77.26 -14.44 9.70
CA ASN A 125 76.82 -13.12 10.18
C ASN A 125 75.83 -12.44 9.20
N ASP A 126 76.00 -12.60 7.89
CA ASP A 126 75.03 -12.12 6.89
C ASP A 126 73.69 -12.88 6.98
N ILE A 127 73.74 -14.21 7.11
CA ILE A 127 72.55 -15.04 7.32
C ILE A 127 71.79 -14.61 8.57
N LEU A 128 72.47 -14.38 9.70
CA LEU A 128 71.85 -13.92 10.95
C LEU A 128 71.20 -12.54 10.79
N ARG A 129 71.83 -11.60 10.07
CA ARG A 129 71.23 -10.29 9.76
C ARG A 129 69.96 -10.41 8.91
N ARG A 130 69.97 -11.30 7.90
CA ARG A 130 68.80 -11.55 7.03
C ARG A 130 67.65 -12.20 7.79
N LEU A 131 67.95 -13.13 8.69
CA LEU A 131 66.96 -13.74 9.59
C LEU A 131 66.36 -12.70 10.54
N ALA A 132 67.19 -11.90 11.21
CA ALA A 132 66.70 -10.83 12.09
C ALA A 132 65.81 -9.81 11.34
N SER A 133 66.22 -9.41 10.13
CA SER A 133 65.42 -8.52 9.28
C SER A 133 64.08 -9.15 8.86
N MET A 134 64.07 -10.45 8.59
CA MET A 134 62.86 -11.21 8.25
C MET A 134 61.94 -11.37 9.45
N GLU A 135 62.48 -11.66 10.64
CA GLU A 135 61.74 -11.73 11.90
C GLU A 135 61.09 -10.38 12.23
N GLU A 136 61.81 -9.26 12.07
CA GLU A 136 61.22 -7.94 12.22
C GLU A 136 60.11 -7.68 11.20
N LYS A 137 60.29 -8.09 9.94
CA LYS A 137 59.27 -7.93 8.90
C LYS A 137 58.01 -8.75 9.25
N PHE A 138 58.16 -10.03 9.61
CA PHE A 138 57.03 -10.84 10.05
C PHE A 138 56.36 -10.29 11.32
N GLY A 139 57.14 -9.74 12.25
CA GLY A 139 56.61 -9.05 13.42
C GLY A 139 55.73 -7.85 13.04
N ARG A 140 56.17 -7.05 12.06
CA ARG A 140 55.37 -5.94 11.50
C ARG A 140 54.10 -6.44 10.80
N ASP A 141 54.20 -7.40 9.90
CA ASP A 141 53.06 -7.97 9.17
C ASP A 141 52.01 -8.56 10.14
N ILE A 142 52.46 -9.26 11.19
CA ILE A 142 51.58 -9.80 12.25
C ILE A 142 50.88 -8.68 13.02
N ALA A 143 51.60 -7.59 13.34
CA ALA A 143 51.01 -6.44 14.04
C ALA A 143 49.94 -5.75 13.17
N GLU A 144 50.21 -5.55 11.88
CA GLU A 144 49.25 -4.98 10.93
C GLU A 144 48.02 -5.86 10.76
N LEU A 145 48.18 -7.18 10.63
CA LEU A 145 47.06 -8.13 10.55
C LEU A 145 46.21 -8.12 11.83
N LYS A 146 46.84 -8.03 13.01
CA LYS A 146 46.11 -7.90 14.28
C LYS A 146 45.29 -6.62 14.33
N GLN A 147 45.85 -5.50 13.89
CA GLN A 147 45.16 -4.22 13.83
C GLN A 147 43.99 -4.26 12.84
N ALA A 148 44.19 -4.81 11.64
CA ALA A 148 43.13 -4.98 10.65
C ALA A 148 42.01 -5.89 11.16
N ASN A 149 42.36 -6.99 11.83
CA ASN A 149 41.38 -7.91 12.43
C ASN A 149 40.58 -7.23 13.55
N ALA A 150 41.21 -6.43 14.40
CA ALA A 150 40.52 -5.63 15.41
C ALA A 150 39.55 -4.62 14.76
N GLY A 151 39.96 -3.97 13.67
CA GLY A 151 39.08 -3.08 12.89
C GLY A 151 37.87 -3.82 12.30
N LEU A 152 38.08 -5.00 11.71
CA LEU A 152 36.98 -5.84 11.21
C LEU A 152 36.03 -6.29 12.32
N GLN A 153 36.54 -6.62 13.51
CA GLN A 153 35.69 -6.97 14.65
C GLN A 153 34.81 -5.80 15.09
N GLN A 154 35.33 -4.58 15.10
CA GLN A 154 34.54 -3.39 15.40
C GLN A 154 33.45 -3.14 14.35
N VAL A 155 33.79 -3.23 13.06
CA VAL A 155 32.79 -3.10 11.98
C VAL A 155 31.71 -4.17 12.11
N ASN A 156 32.08 -5.41 12.39
CA ASN A 156 31.13 -6.50 12.54
C ASN A 156 30.19 -6.29 13.75
N ALA A 157 30.70 -5.77 14.86
CA ALA A 157 29.88 -5.39 16.02
C ALA A 157 28.91 -4.25 15.68
N GLY A 158 29.35 -3.25 14.90
CA GLY A 158 28.48 -2.18 14.40
C GLY A 158 27.35 -2.71 13.52
N LEU A 159 27.68 -3.56 12.55
CA LEU A 159 26.67 -4.18 11.67
C LEU A 159 25.66 -5.06 12.44
N GLN A 160 26.10 -5.75 13.49
CA GLN A 160 25.19 -6.52 14.35
C GLN A 160 24.19 -5.61 15.08
N HIS A 161 24.64 -4.44 15.55
CA HIS A 161 23.77 -3.44 16.15
C HIS A 161 22.75 -2.91 15.14
N ASP A 162 23.19 -2.50 13.95
CA ASP A 162 22.31 -1.97 12.89
C ASP A 162 21.25 -2.99 12.46
N VAL A 163 21.63 -4.28 12.36
CA VAL A 163 20.69 -5.36 12.05
C VAL A 163 19.62 -5.51 13.12
N GLU A 164 19.98 -5.36 14.40
CA GLU A 164 19.02 -5.46 15.49
C GLU A 164 18.06 -4.25 15.53
N GLU A 165 18.58 -3.05 15.28
CA GLU A 165 17.75 -1.84 15.16
C GLU A 165 16.76 -1.96 14.00
N LEU A 166 17.22 -2.42 12.82
CA LEU A 166 16.36 -2.65 11.67
C LEU A 166 15.29 -3.72 11.94
N ARG A 167 15.60 -4.76 12.73
CA ARG A 167 14.60 -5.76 13.15
C ARG A 167 13.52 -5.14 14.03
N GLN A 168 13.89 -4.28 14.97
CA GLN A 168 12.93 -3.60 15.83
C GLN A 168 12.03 -2.65 15.03
N VAL A 169 12.60 -1.86 14.12
CA VAL A 169 11.83 -1.00 13.21
C VAL A 169 10.86 -1.83 12.36
N ASN A 170 11.33 -2.94 11.78
CA ASN A 170 10.48 -3.80 10.96
C ASN A 170 9.32 -4.43 11.78
N ALA A 171 9.57 -4.82 13.02
CA ALA A 171 8.52 -5.31 13.92
C ALA A 171 7.48 -4.21 14.23
N GLY A 172 7.92 -2.97 14.45
CA GLY A 172 7.04 -1.81 14.62
C GLY A 172 6.17 -1.56 13.38
N LEU A 173 6.76 -1.55 12.19
CA LEU A 173 6.03 -1.38 10.93
C LEU A 173 5.02 -2.50 10.68
N GLN A 174 5.34 -3.74 11.06
CA GLN A 174 4.39 -4.86 10.96
C GLN A 174 3.18 -4.64 11.87
N HIS A 175 3.39 -4.15 13.09
CA HIS A 175 2.32 -3.82 14.01
C HIS A 175 1.41 -2.71 13.44
N ASP A 176 2.00 -1.62 12.93
CA ASP A 176 1.23 -0.51 12.35
C ASP A 176 0.39 -0.96 11.14
N VAL A 177 0.93 -1.84 10.30
CA VAL A 177 0.20 -2.41 9.15
C VAL A 177 -0.99 -3.25 9.63
N GLU A 178 -0.83 -4.04 10.68
CA GLU A 178 -1.91 -4.83 11.29
C GLU A 178 -3.03 -3.93 11.83
N GLU A 179 -2.66 -2.84 12.52
CA GLU A 179 -3.60 -1.87 13.06
C GLU A 179 -4.37 -1.13 11.95
N LEU A 180 -3.66 -0.65 10.93
CA LEU A 180 -4.28 -0.01 9.76
C LEU A 180 -5.24 -0.96 9.03
N ARG A 181 -4.93 -2.25 8.95
CA ARG A 181 -5.85 -3.26 8.38
C ARG A 181 -7.12 -3.38 9.21
N ARG A 182 -7.04 -3.39 10.53
CA ARG A 182 -8.21 -3.44 11.42
C ARG A 182 -9.08 -2.19 11.28
N VAL A 183 -8.46 -1.01 11.29
CA VAL A 183 -9.17 0.27 11.08
C VAL A 183 -9.88 0.29 9.72
N ASN A 184 -9.21 -0.14 8.65
CA ASN A 184 -9.81 -0.20 7.32
C ASN A 184 -10.99 -1.19 7.25
N ALA A 185 -10.87 -2.35 7.90
CA ALA A 185 -11.98 -3.30 8.00
C ALA A 185 -13.19 -2.70 8.73
N GLN A 186 -12.97 -1.99 9.83
CA GLN A 186 -14.04 -1.29 10.56
C GLN A 186 -14.69 -0.21 9.71
N LEU A 187 -13.89 0.64 9.04
CA LEU A 187 -14.40 1.69 8.15
C LEU A 187 -15.23 1.13 6.99
N LYS A 188 -14.93 -0.08 6.50
CA LYS A 188 -15.75 -0.76 5.49
C LYS A 188 -17.12 -1.17 6.04
N LEU A 189 -17.17 -1.68 7.28
CA LEU A 189 -18.43 -2.03 7.94
C LEU A 189 -19.27 -0.78 8.20
N ASP A 190 -18.66 0.28 8.75
CA ASP A 190 -19.36 1.53 9.02
C ASP A 190 -19.93 2.16 7.74
N ASN A 191 -19.16 2.12 6.63
CA ASN A 191 -19.65 2.58 5.33
C ASN A 191 -20.79 1.72 4.77
N ALA A 192 -20.79 0.42 5.02
CA ALA A 192 -21.90 -0.44 4.61
C ALA A 192 -23.17 -0.09 5.40
N GLN A 193 -23.06 0.08 6.73
CA GLN A 193 -24.17 0.49 7.58
C GLN A 193 -24.74 1.85 7.15
N LEU A 194 -23.89 2.84 6.89
CA LEU A 194 -24.33 4.16 6.42
C LEU A 194 -25.05 4.11 5.07
N LYS A 195 -24.69 3.16 4.19
CA LYS A 195 -25.42 2.97 2.92
C LYS A 195 -26.82 2.42 3.17
N ASP A 196 -26.96 1.45 4.08
CA ASP A 196 -28.24 0.84 4.43
C ASP A 196 -29.16 1.86 5.12
N ASP A 197 -28.63 2.62 6.09
CA ASP A 197 -29.37 3.70 6.75
C ASP A 197 -29.87 4.75 5.75
N ASN A 198 -29.03 5.14 4.78
CA ASN A 198 -29.41 6.10 3.74
C ASN A 198 -30.48 5.53 2.79
N ALA A 199 -30.42 4.23 2.48
CA ALA A 199 -31.46 3.56 1.69
C ALA A 199 -32.80 3.56 2.44
N GLN A 200 -32.79 3.28 3.75
CA GLN A 200 -33.99 3.33 4.58
C GLN A 200 -34.57 4.74 4.65
N LEU A 201 -33.73 5.76 4.88
CA LEU A 201 -34.18 7.16 4.90
C LEU A 201 -34.82 7.61 3.57
N LYS A 202 -34.31 7.12 2.43
CA LYS A 202 -34.94 7.38 1.12
C LYS A 202 -36.33 6.76 1.01
N LEU A 203 -36.52 5.54 1.52
CA LEU A 203 -37.81 4.86 1.54
C LEU A 203 -38.81 5.62 2.42
N ASP A 204 -38.40 5.99 3.63
CA ASP A 204 -39.25 6.73 4.58
C ASP A 204 -39.66 8.10 4.00
N ASN A 205 -38.73 8.79 3.34
CA ASN A 205 -39.02 10.07 2.68
C ASN A 205 -40.04 9.90 1.54
N ALA A 206 -39.92 8.84 0.74
CA ALA A 206 -40.89 8.53 -0.32
C ALA A 206 -42.30 8.25 0.26
N GLN A 207 -42.37 7.50 1.36
CA GLN A 207 -43.64 7.24 2.07
C GLN A 207 -44.26 8.53 2.62
N LEU A 208 -43.45 9.40 3.24
CA LEU A 208 -43.92 10.70 3.74
C LEU A 208 -44.43 11.60 2.61
N LYS A 209 -43.76 11.63 1.45
CA LYS A 209 -44.24 12.34 0.26
C LYS A 209 -45.61 11.83 -0.19
N HIS A 210 -45.80 10.52 -0.23
CA HIS A 210 -47.09 9.92 -0.59
C HIS A 210 -48.19 10.30 0.42
N LYS A 211 -47.92 10.17 1.72
CA LYS A 211 -48.88 10.57 2.77
C LYS A 211 -49.25 12.06 2.68
N ASN A 212 -48.28 12.93 2.39
CA ASN A 212 -48.53 14.37 2.24
C ASN A 212 -49.37 14.67 0.98
N ALA A 213 -49.12 13.97 -0.13
CA ALA A 213 -49.96 14.09 -1.32
C ALA A 213 -51.41 13.66 -1.05
N GLN A 214 -51.61 12.55 -0.32
CA GLN A 214 -52.93 12.09 0.09
C GLN A 214 -53.63 13.13 0.97
N LEU A 215 -52.96 13.64 2.00
CA LEU A 215 -53.52 14.68 2.88
C LEU A 215 -53.93 15.94 2.10
N LYS A 216 -53.15 16.34 1.09
CA LYS A 216 -53.52 17.47 0.23
C LYS A 216 -54.76 17.19 -0.61
N HIS A 217 -54.90 15.96 -1.11
CA HIS A 217 -56.09 15.53 -1.83
C HIS A 217 -57.31 15.57 -0.92
N ASP A 218 -57.23 14.92 0.25
CA ASP A 218 -58.31 14.85 1.23
C ASP A 218 -58.73 16.26 1.70
N PHE A 219 -57.76 17.16 1.91
CA PHE A 219 -58.05 18.55 2.27
C PHE A 219 -58.80 19.31 1.16
N LYS A 220 -58.44 19.07 -0.11
CA LYS A 220 -59.14 19.67 -1.25
C LYS A 220 -60.58 19.14 -1.37
N GLU A 221 -60.76 17.84 -1.16
CA GLU A 221 -62.07 17.20 -1.17
C GLU A 221 -62.95 17.74 -0.04
N LEU A 222 -62.44 17.77 1.19
CA LEU A 222 -63.16 18.30 2.34
C LEU A 222 -63.55 19.77 2.13
N ARG A 223 -62.66 20.58 1.53
CA ARG A 223 -62.98 21.96 1.19
C ARG A 223 -64.11 22.06 0.15
N SER A 224 -64.10 21.22 -0.87
CA SER A 224 -65.17 21.17 -1.87
C SER A 224 -66.51 20.76 -1.24
N GLN A 225 -66.51 19.79 -0.33
CA GLN A 225 -67.70 19.39 0.42
C GLN A 225 -68.22 20.52 1.32
N LEU A 226 -67.31 21.25 1.99
CA LEU A 226 -67.67 22.41 2.79
C LEU A 226 -68.30 23.52 1.93
N ASP A 227 -67.74 23.81 0.76
CA ASP A 227 -68.30 24.80 -0.16
C ASP A 227 -69.68 24.39 -0.69
N GLU A 228 -69.90 23.09 -0.96
CA GLU A 228 -71.20 22.56 -1.38
C GLU A 228 -72.25 22.70 -0.27
N THR A 229 -71.90 22.26 0.96
CA THR A 229 -72.80 22.37 2.11
C THR A 229 -73.13 23.82 2.45
N ASN A 230 -72.16 24.72 2.40
CA ASN A 230 -72.40 26.15 2.60
C ASN A 230 -73.35 26.71 1.53
N ARG A 231 -73.20 26.30 0.27
CA ARG A 231 -74.11 26.73 -0.81
C ARG A 231 -75.53 26.21 -0.59
N ALA A 232 -75.67 24.94 -0.19
CA ALA A 232 -76.97 24.35 0.13
C ALA A 232 -77.65 25.08 1.28
N VAL A 233 -76.94 25.29 2.40
CA VAL A 233 -77.48 26.00 3.58
C VAL A 233 -77.87 27.45 3.25
N LEU A 234 -77.06 28.17 2.46
CA LEU A 234 -77.42 29.50 1.99
C LEU A 234 -78.64 29.47 1.06
N GLY A 235 -78.73 28.48 0.17
CA GLY A 235 -79.89 28.24 -0.69
C GLY A 235 -81.17 28.02 0.12
N ASP A 236 -81.11 27.17 1.14
CA ASP A 236 -82.22 26.88 2.05
C ASP A 236 -82.63 28.13 2.83
N LYS A 237 -81.67 28.91 3.34
CA LYS A 237 -81.96 30.18 4.03
C LYS A 237 -82.67 31.19 3.11
N VAL A 238 -82.27 31.28 1.84
CA VAL A 238 -82.94 32.14 0.85
C VAL A 238 -84.35 31.64 0.55
N ALA A 239 -84.55 30.33 0.40
CA ALA A 239 -85.87 29.73 0.16
C ALA A 239 -86.81 29.95 1.36
N ILE A 240 -86.33 29.70 2.58
CA ILE A 240 -87.07 29.95 3.82
C ILE A 240 -87.45 31.42 3.94
N ASN A 241 -86.54 32.36 3.67
CA ASN A 241 -86.85 33.79 3.73
C ASN A 241 -87.91 34.20 2.68
N LYS A 242 -87.90 33.61 1.48
CA LYS A 242 -88.96 33.84 0.48
C LYS A 242 -90.32 33.37 0.99
N ILE A 243 -90.37 32.18 1.61
CA ILE A 243 -91.60 31.65 2.22
C ILE A 243 -92.09 32.58 3.33
N ARG A 244 -91.22 32.96 4.28
CA ARG A 244 -91.56 33.87 5.40
C ARG A 244 -92.11 35.22 4.94
N ARG A 245 -91.48 35.85 3.94
CA ARG A 245 -91.96 37.10 3.34
C ARG A 245 -93.31 36.94 2.67
N ARG A 246 -93.53 35.81 2.01
CA ARG A 246 -94.83 35.48 1.44
C ARG A 246 -95.89 35.29 2.53
N VAL A 247 -95.58 34.62 3.64
CA VAL A 247 -96.49 34.48 4.79
C VAL A 247 -96.97 35.85 5.24
N LEU A 248 -96.05 36.80 5.45
CA LEU A 248 -96.40 38.16 5.85
C LEU A 248 -97.38 38.82 4.88
N LEU A 249 -97.12 38.74 3.58
CA LEU A 249 -97.97 39.37 2.56
C LEU A 249 -99.34 38.70 2.46
N ASP A 250 -99.42 37.38 2.56
CA ASP A 250 -100.69 36.66 2.53
C ASP A 250 -101.50 36.98 3.80
N THR A 251 -100.88 36.99 5.00
CA THR A 251 -101.52 37.41 6.25
C THR A 251 -102.00 38.86 6.21
N GLY A 252 -101.17 39.78 5.70
CA GLY A 252 -101.54 41.20 5.58
C GLY A 252 -102.70 41.42 4.61
N ARG A 253 -102.77 40.67 3.52
CA ARG A 253 -103.90 40.73 2.60
C ARG A 253 -105.20 40.24 3.21
N ASP A 254 -105.16 39.14 3.96
CA ASP A 254 -106.34 38.62 4.63
C ASP A 254 -106.82 39.58 5.74
N GLN A 255 -105.90 40.15 6.52
CA GLN A 255 -106.25 41.20 7.49
C GLN A 255 -106.83 42.44 6.83
N LEU A 256 -106.24 42.93 5.73
CA LEU A 256 -106.78 44.06 4.99
C LEU A 256 -108.19 43.77 4.45
N ALA A 257 -108.42 42.58 3.90
CA ALA A 257 -109.73 42.16 3.42
C ALA A 257 -110.77 42.15 4.55
N MET A 258 -110.39 41.65 5.74
CA MET A 258 -111.24 41.67 6.94
C MET A 258 -111.56 43.09 7.40
N ILE A 259 -110.58 44.00 7.39
CA ILE A 259 -110.80 45.43 7.71
C ILE A 259 -111.76 46.07 6.69
N CYS A 260 -111.67 45.68 5.42
CA CYS A 260 -112.58 46.10 4.36
C CYS A 260 -113.96 45.40 4.41
N GLY A 261 -114.22 44.51 5.37
CA GLY A 261 -115.51 43.84 5.56
C GLY A 261 -115.71 42.52 4.79
N HIS A 262 -114.66 41.96 4.21
CA HIS A 262 -114.69 40.67 3.49
C HIS A 262 -114.09 39.55 4.36
N LYS A 263 -114.45 38.27 4.14
CA LYS A 263 -113.97 37.18 5.03
C LYS A 263 -112.50 36.83 4.81
N ASN A 264 -112.00 36.97 3.59
CA ASN A 264 -110.61 36.71 3.22
C ASN A 264 -110.26 37.42 1.91
N TRP A 265 -108.96 37.44 1.58
CA TRP A 265 -108.45 38.09 0.37
C TRP A 265 -109.02 37.50 -0.93
N ARG A 266 -109.25 36.17 -1.01
CA ARG A 266 -109.76 35.54 -2.22
C ARG A 266 -111.17 36.01 -2.54
N GLU A 267 -112.05 36.02 -1.54
CA GLU A 267 -113.43 36.51 -1.70
C GLU A 267 -113.47 37.97 -2.12
N TRP A 268 -112.70 38.84 -1.45
CA TRP A 268 -112.63 40.26 -1.81
C TRP A 268 -112.14 40.46 -3.25
N LYS A 269 -111.09 39.74 -3.65
CA LYS A 269 -110.55 39.82 -5.00
C LYS A 269 -111.57 39.33 -6.04
N ASP A 270 -112.21 38.19 -5.80
CA ASP A 270 -113.17 37.59 -6.74
C ASP A 270 -114.40 38.50 -6.94
N GLU A 271 -114.91 39.14 -5.88
CA GLU A 271 -116.00 40.11 -5.95
C GLU A 271 -115.68 41.31 -6.85
N LYS A 272 -114.46 41.86 -6.73
CA LYS A 272 -114.05 43.03 -7.53
C LYS A 272 -113.74 42.65 -8.98
N THR A 273 -113.26 41.42 -9.23
CA THR A 273 -113.06 40.92 -10.59
C THR A 273 -114.36 40.59 -11.33
N THR A 274 -115.42 40.18 -10.63
CA THR A 274 -116.70 39.80 -11.23
C THR A 274 -117.62 40.99 -11.48
N SER A 275 -117.51 42.05 -10.68
CA SER A 275 -118.30 43.27 -10.80
C SER A 275 -117.96 44.15 -12.02
N THR A 276 -116.95 43.79 -12.83
CA THR A 276 -116.48 44.60 -13.95
C THR A 276 -116.27 43.74 -15.21
N PRO A 277 -116.91 44.05 -16.35
CA PRO A 277 -116.78 43.23 -17.56
C PRO A 277 -115.45 43.56 -18.27
N SER A 278 -114.48 42.64 -18.13
CA SER A 278 -113.15 42.67 -18.74
C SER A 278 -112.15 43.73 -18.22
N PRO A 279 -111.77 43.72 -16.93
CA PRO A 279 -110.74 44.62 -16.40
C PRO A 279 -109.36 44.00 -16.61
N GLY A 280 -108.39 44.79 -17.04
CA GLY A 280 -106.99 44.44 -16.80
C GLY A 280 -106.71 44.40 -15.29
N ASP A 281 -105.81 43.52 -14.85
CA ASP A 281 -105.43 43.35 -13.43
C ASP A 281 -105.17 44.68 -12.69
N ASP A 282 -104.70 45.71 -13.39
CA ASP A 282 -104.37 47.01 -12.82
C ASP A 282 -105.61 47.83 -12.41
N GLN A 283 -106.74 47.70 -13.11
CA GLN A 283 -107.97 48.41 -12.78
C GLN A 283 -108.59 47.86 -11.49
N THR A 284 -108.63 46.53 -11.34
CA THR A 284 -109.09 45.85 -10.13
C THR A 284 -108.24 46.25 -8.92
N VAL A 285 -106.92 46.28 -9.09
CA VAL A 285 -105.99 46.74 -8.05
C VAL A 285 -106.28 48.18 -7.64
N GLN A 286 -106.52 49.08 -8.59
CA GLN A 286 -106.79 50.49 -8.30
C GLN A 286 -108.12 50.70 -7.55
N THR A 287 -109.16 49.93 -7.90
CA THR A 287 -110.44 49.94 -7.18
C THR A 287 -110.27 49.45 -5.74
N MET A 288 -109.62 48.30 -5.54
CA MET A 288 -109.34 47.77 -4.20
C MET A 288 -108.49 48.73 -3.36
N MET A 289 -107.50 49.39 -3.97
CA MET A 289 -106.69 50.40 -3.29
C MET A 289 -107.50 51.60 -2.82
N THR A 290 -108.39 52.12 -3.67
CA THR A 290 -109.21 53.30 -3.34
C THR A 290 -110.22 52.97 -2.24
N GLU A 291 -110.82 51.77 -2.30
CA GLU A 291 -111.71 51.27 -1.25
C GLU A 291 -110.96 51.10 0.08
N ALA A 292 -109.80 50.44 0.06
CA ALA A 292 -108.97 50.25 1.26
C ALA A 292 -108.50 51.57 1.88
N GLU A 293 -108.09 52.55 1.07
CA GLU A 293 -107.66 53.87 1.54
C GLU A 293 -108.78 54.59 2.31
N VAL A 294 -109.99 54.63 1.74
CA VAL A 294 -111.15 55.28 2.37
C VAL A 294 -111.58 54.56 3.65
N ILE A 295 -111.58 53.23 3.65
CA ILE A 295 -111.97 52.44 4.83
C ILE A 295 -110.93 52.57 5.94
N LEU A 296 -109.64 52.47 5.61
CA LEU A 296 -108.56 52.59 6.59
C LEU A 296 -108.53 53.97 7.25
N GLU A 297 -108.79 55.05 6.50
CA GLU A 297 -108.82 56.40 7.05
C GLU A 297 -109.97 56.63 8.04
N ASN A 298 -111.12 56.01 7.79
CA ASN A 298 -112.35 56.21 8.59
C ASN A 298 -112.62 55.10 9.63
N SER A 299 -111.86 54.01 9.60
CA SER A 299 -112.07 52.87 10.49
C SER A 299 -111.60 53.18 11.92
N THR A 300 -112.46 52.88 12.89
CA THR A 300 -112.13 52.87 14.32
C THR A 300 -111.35 51.62 14.73
N ASP A 301 -111.47 50.55 13.94
CA ASP A 301 -110.97 49.21 14.27
C ASP A 301 -109.58 48.94 13.66
N ALA A 302 -109.14 49.80 12.73
CA ALA A 302 -107.81 49.75 12.14
C ALA A 302 -106.75 50.39 13.07
N SER A 303 -105.63 49.70 13.28
CA SER A 303 -104.49 50.22 14.03
C SER A 303 -103.85 51.44 13.35
N ASP A 304 -103.09 52.24 14.10
CA ASP A 304 -102.37 53.40 13.54
C ASP A 304 -101.38 52.99 12.44
N TYR A 305 -100.82 51.78 12.51
CA TYR A 305 -99.98 51.21 11.46
C TYR A 305 -100.77 50.89 10.19
N TRP A 306 -101.97 50.32 10.30
CA TRP A 306 -102.87 50.11 9.16
C TRP A 306 -103.31 51.43 8.52
N LYS A 307 -103.57 52.46 9.32
CA LYS A 307 -103.84 53.83 8.82
C LYS A 307 -102.64 54.43 8.07
N ALA A 308 -101.42 54.19 8.56
CA ALA A 308 -100.20 54.61 7.87
C ALA A 308 -100.01 53.89 6.52
N VAL A 309 -100.31 52.58 6.47
CA VAL A 309 -100.32 51.80 5.22
C VAL A 309 -101.37 52.32 4.23
N GLY A 310 -102.56 52.71 4.72
CA GLY A 310 -103.61 53.34 3.91
C GLY A 310 -103.17 54.64 3.24
N LYS A 311 -102.45 55.50 3.98
CA LYS A 311 -101.90 56.77 3.47
C LYS A 311 -100.75 56.58 2.49
N ASP A 312 -99.96 55.53 2.67
CA ASP A 312 -98.89 55.18 1.74
C ASP A 312 -99.41 54.31 0.59
N ARG A 313 -99.90 54.99 -0.45
CA ARG A 313 -100.41 54.36 -1.67
C ARG A 313 -99.40 53.40 -2.34
N SER A 314 -98.10 53.59 -2.13
CA SER A 314 -97.07 52.71 -2.68
C SER A 314 -96.96 51.38 -1.91
N THR A 315 -96.99 51.43 -0.58
CA THR A 315 -97.09 50.23 0.28
C THR A 315 -98.40 49.49 0.05
N LEU A 316 -99.52 50.22 -0.08
CA LEU A 316 -100.83 49.63 -0.36
C LEU A 316 -100.84 48.90 -1.71
N ARG A 317 -100.27 49.53 -2.77
CA ARG A 317 -100.11 48.88 -4.08
C ARG A 317 -99.19 47.67 -3.97
N PHE A 318 -98.11 47.75 -3.21
CA PHE A 318 -97.16 46.64 -3.00
C PHE A 318 -97.82 45.44 -2.31
N LEU A 319 -98.73 45.69 -1.37
CA LEU A 319 -99.52 44.65 -0.69
C LEU A 319 -100.58 44.07 -1.64
N ILE A 320 -101.38 44.90 -2.30
CA ILE A 320 -102.54 44.47 -3.12
C ILE A 320 -102.10 43.83 -4.45
N HIS A 321 -101.11 44.41 -5.13
CA HIS A 321 -100.59 43.90 -6.39
C HIS A 321 -99.66 42.69 -6.18
N ARG A 322 -99.49 41.85 -7.20
CA ARG A 322 -98.51 40.75 -7.16
C ARG A 322 -97.10 41.35 -7.18
N SER A 323 -96.50 41.55 -5.99
CA SER A 323 -95.11 41.99 -5.89
C SER A 323 -94.15 40.88 -6.35
N HIS A 324 -93.03 41.29 -6.94
CA HIS A 324 -91.97 40.38 -7.41
C HIS A 324 -91.26 39.61 -6.27
N ILE A 325 -91.52 39.99 -5.01
CA ILE A 325 -91.00 39.34 -3.80
C ILE A 325 -91.85 38.13 -3.39
N ARG A 326 -93.13 38.11 -3.77
CA ARG A 326 -94.03 37.00 -3.46
C ARG A 326 -93.85 35.87 -4.47
N THR A 327 -93.42 34.71 -4.01
CA THR A 327 -93.36 33.47 -4.81
C THR A 327 -94.73 32.83 -4.98
N GLU A 328 -94.98 32.17 -6.12
CA GLU A 328 -96.22 31.42 -6.37
C GLU A 328 -96.35 30.17 -5.49
N GLY A 329 -97.58 29.72 -5.30
CA GLY A 329 -97.96 28.48 -4.61
C GLY A 329 -99.32 28.64 -3.94
N ASP A 330 -99.95 27.54 -3.54
CA ASP A 330 -101.30 27.54 -2.97
C ASP A 330 -101.36 27.05 -1.52
N ILE A 331 -100.21 26.68 -0.97
CA ILE A 331 -100.12 26.02 0.34
C ILE A 331 -100.15 27.07 1.44
N VAL A 332 -101.12 26.90 2.34
CA VAL A 332 -101.27 27.58 3.62
C VAL A 332 -99.92 27.60 4.33
N ALA A 333 -99.38 28.80 4.52
CA ALA A 333 -98.11 28.98 5.20
C ALA A 333 -98.20 28.45 6.64
N HIS A 334 -97.30 27.52 6.98
CA HIS A 334 -97.08 27.11 8.36
C HIS A 334 -96.71 28.33 9.23
N ASN A 335 -97.19 28.31 10.47
CA ASN A 335 -97.05 29.34 11.50
C ASN A 335 -95.57 29.67 11.78
N SER A 336 -94.98 30.56 10.97
CA SER A 336 -93.68 31.16 11.27
C SER A 336 -93.89 32.21 12.34
N THR A 337 -93.01 32.28 13.34
CA THR A 337 -93.13 33.29 14.39
C THR A 337 -92.90 34.68 13.84
N ALA A 338 -93.43 35.69 14.52
CA ALA A 338 -93.26 37.09 14.12
C ALA A 338 -91.78 37.47 14.02
N GLU A 339 -90.94 37.01 14.96
CA GLU A 339 -89.49 37.28 14.98
C GLU A 339 -88.79 36.70 13.75
N ALA A 340 -89.13 35.46 13.37
CA ALA A 340 -88.55 34.81 12.20
C ALA A 340 -88.90 35.53 10.89
N ILE A 341 -90.13 36.05 10.80
CA ILE A 341 -90.61 36.84 9.66
C ILE A 341 -89.91 38.20 9.64
N ALA A 342 -89.80 38.87 10.77
CA ALA A 342 -89.06 40.11 10.99
C ALA A 342 -87.61 40.01 10.46
N GLU A 343 -86.86 39.00 10.90
CA GLU A 343 -85.50 38.72 10.40
C GLU A 343 -85.46 38.57 8.87
N SER A 344 -86.46 37.90 8.30
CA SER A 344 -86.53 37.70 6.85
C SER A 344 -86.79 39.01 6.09
N VAL A 345 -87.55 39.94 6.69
CA VAL A 345 -87.82 41.28 6.14
C VAL A 345 -86.56 42.13 6.22
N LEU A 346 -85.88 42.15 7.38
CA LEU A 346 -84.63 42.91 7.56
C LEU A 346 -83.51 42.42 6.62
N ALA A 347 -83.51 41.14 6.26
CA ALA A 347 -82.58 40.55 5.29
C ALA A 347 -82.87 40.91 3.81
N LEU A 348 -83.83 41.81 3.51
CA LEU A 348 -84.03 42.33 2.15
C LEU A 348 -82.92 43.33 1.77
N ILE A 349 -82.34 43.14 0.59
CA ILE A 349 -81.26 43.99 0.06
C ILE A 349 -81.83 45.28 -0.54
N ALA A 350 -82.97 45.20 -1.25
CA ALA A 350 -83.61 46.36 -1.87
C ALA A 350 -84.26 47.26 -0.83
N SER A 351 -83.80 48.52 -0.74
CA SER A 351 -84.24 49.44 0.32
C SER A 351 -85.72 49.80 0.22
N SER A 352 -86.29 49.94 -0.98
CA SER A 352 -87.71 50.27 -1.18
C SER A 352 -88.63 49.13 -0.74
N ASP A 353 -88.31 47.91 -1.15
CA ASP A 353 -89.08 46.73 -0.81
C ASP A 353 -89.04 46.43 0.69
N ARG A 354 -87.86 46.60 1.29
CA ARG A 354 -87.68 46.46 2.73
C ARG A 354 -88.57 47.46 3.48
N THR A 355 -88.65 48.71 3.03
CA THR A 355 -89.52 49.73 3.66
C THR A 355 -90.99 49.32 3.59
N HIS A 356 -91.50 48.91 2.42
CA HIS A 356 -92.89 48.46 2.30
C HIS A 356 -93.16 47.24 3.20
N MET A 357 -92.25 46.26 3.21
CA MET A 357 -92.39 45.06 4.03
C MET A 357 -92.33 45.35 5.54
N ILE A 358 -91.54 46.34 5.98
CA ILE A 358 -91.52 46.81 7.38
C ILE A 358 -92.86 47.45 7.74
N SER A 359 -93.39 48.33 6.88
CA SER A 359 -94.70 48.96 7.11
C SER A 359 -95.83 47.93 7.20
N ILE A 360 -95.80 46.91 6.33
CA ILE A 360 -96.76 45.80 6.35
C ILE A 360 -96.57 44.94 7.61
N PHE A 361 -95.33 44.65 8.01
CA PHE A 361 -95.06 43.91 9.25
C PHE A 361 -95.67 44.59 10.47
N ARG A 362 -95.43 45.89 10.61
CA ARG A 362 -95.98 46.70 11.69
C ARG A 362 -97.50 46.71 11.69
N ALA A 363 -98.12 46.80 10.51
CA ALA A 363 -99.57 46.73 10.40
C ALA A 363 -100.11 45.34 10.82
N VAL A 364 -99.44 44.27 10.39
CA VAL A 364 -99.89 42.89 10.63
C VAL A 364 -99.73 42.43 12.08
N TYR A 365 -98.59 42.74 12.70
CA TYR A 365 -98.22 42.27 14.03
C TYR A 365 -98.36 43.35 15.11
N ASN A 366 -98.62 44.60 14.74
CA ASN A 366 -98.65 45.75 15.65
C ASN A 366 -97.37 45.88 16.50
N ASP A 367 -96.23 45.56 15.88
CA ASP A 367 -94.91 45.51 16.52
C ASP A 367 -93.80 45.90 15.52
N GLU A 368 -92.61 46.19 16.01
CA GLU A 368 -91.43 46.51 15.21
C GLU A 368 -90.68 45.22 14.77
N PRO A 369 -90.22 45.14 13.51
CA PRO A 369 -89.46 44.00 13.01
C PRO A 369 -87.98 43.98 13.40
#